data_AF-A0A6P3Y690-F1
#
_entry.id   AF-A0A6P3Y690-F1
#
_cell.length_a   1.000
_cell.length_b   1.000
_cell.length_c   1.000
_cell.angle_alpha   90.00
_cell.angle_beta   90.00
_cell.angle_gamma   90.00
#
_symmetry.space_group_name_H-M   'P 1'
#
loop_
_entity.id
_entity.type
_entity.pdbx_description
1 polymer ?
#
loop_
_entity_poly.entity_id
_entity_poly.type
_entity_poly.pdbx_seq_one_letter_code
_entity_poly.pdbx_strand_id
1 'polypeptide(L)'
;MRSGDIERALQSFSRLLAMAKRIPDSQGVCNAHMALALAYKKLNNEMNTEKHLRLSRERAVEFGLTRELAQAYYYTGEHFLSKRRPDIATPHLEKSFDLYNELGLHDEADKARTIAGVSKGQENIDKYIDLICRCGKVDSEAILVLCQWKNRRDVFFTEKKSYTEDSEELSDKHTDETTSSSLSIATITVAKSNIGD
;
A
#
# COMPACT_ATOMS: atom_id res chain seq x y z
N MET A 1 14.94 -25.68 -5.30
CA MET A 1 14.39 -26.67 -4.35
C MET A 1 13.52 -27.62 -5.14
N ARG A 2 13.68 -28.94 -4.97
CA ARG A 2 12.85 -29.92 -5.71
C ARG A 2 11.46 -29.99 -5.04
N SER A 3 10.39 -30.26 -5.79
CA SER A 3 9.02 -30.30 -5.24
C SER A 3 8.88 -31.24 -4.03
N GLY A 4 9.57 -32.39 -4.06
CA GLY A 4 9.59 -33.33 -2.94
C GLY A 4 10.27 -32.83 -1.65
N ASP A 5 11.11 -31.79 -1.73
CA ASP A 5 11.65 -31.14 -0.52
C ASP A 5 10.58 -30.24 0.14
N ILE A 6 9.76 -29.58 -0.67
CA ILE A 6 8.70 -28.68 -0.18
C ILE A 6 7.57 -29.48 0.46
N GLU A 7 7.20 -30.63 -0.11
CA GLU A 7 6.18 -31.52 0.47
C GLU A 7 6.61 -32.05 1.85
N ARG A 8 7.88 -32.44 2.00
CA ARG A 8 8.44 -32.83 3.31
C ARG A 8 8.46 -31.67 4.31
N ALA A 9 8.74 -30.45 3.85
CA ALA A 9 8.66 -29.26 4.67
C ALA A 9 7.22 -29.00 5.15
N LEU A 10 6.22 -29.12 4.27
CA LEU A 10 4.80 -29.00 4.63
C LEU A 10 4.38 -30.03 5.69
N GLN A 11 4.80 -31.29 5.55
CA GLN A 11 4.53 -32.32 6.55
C GLN A 11 5.16 -31.97 7.91
N SER A 12 6.41 -31.49 7.88
CA SER A 12 7.16 -31.10 9.07
C SER A 12 6.51 -29.90 9.79
N PHE A 13 6.14 -28.86 9.04
CA PHE A 13 5.48 -27.68 9.61
C PHE A 13 4.05 -27.97 10.10
N SER A 14 3.32 -28.87 9.44
CA SER A 14 2.01 -29.34 9.92
C SER A 14 2.14 -30.09 11.25
N ARG A 15 3.18 -30.92 11.40
CA ARG A 15 3.51 -31.58 12.66
C ARG A 15 3.92 -30.58 13.74
N LEU A 16 4.75 -29.60 13.40
CA LEU A 16 5.14 -28.51 14.31
C LEU A 16 3.90 -27.78 14.83
N LEU A 17 2.96 -27.41 13.94
CA LEU A 17 1.71 -26.75 14.31
C LEU A 17 0.88 -27.60 15.28
N ALA A 18 0.75 -28.90 15.01
CA ALA A 18 0.02 -29.82 15.87
C ALA A 18 0.67 -29.95 17.26
N MET A 19 2.01 -29.96 17.33
CA MET A 19 2.74 -30.00 18.58
C MET A 19 2.60 -28.69 19.35
N ALA A 20 2.83 -27.53 18.72
CA ALA A 20 2.71 -26.22 19.35
C ALA A 20 1.33 -25.99 19.99
N LYS A 21 0.26 -26.46 19.34
CA LYS A 21 -1.10 -26.43 19.90
C LYS A 21 -1.30 -27.35 21.12
N ARG A 22 -0.56 -28.46 21.21
CA ARG A 22 -0.62 -29.39 22.35
C ARG A 22 0.17 -28.91 23.56
N ILE A 23 1.25 -28.18 23.33
CA ILE A 23 2.16 -27.67 24.38
C ILE A 23 2.07 -26.14 24.50
N PRO A 24 0.87 -25.60 24.80
CA PRO A 24 0.37 -24.25 24.49
C PRO A 24 1.44 -23.19 24.13
N ASP A 25 2.09 -23.38 22.99
CA ASP A 25 3.20 -22.56 22.51
C ASP A 25 2.64 -21.57 21.49
N SER A 26 2.10 -20.48 22.02
CA SER A 26 1.45 -19.41 21.26
C SER A 26 2.35 -18.88 20.13
N GLN A 27 3.64 -18.72 20.44
CA GLN A 27 4.67 -18.28 19.50
C GLN A 27 4.90 -19.34 18.40
N GLY A 28 5.06 -20.60 18.81
CA GLY A 28 5.20 -21.74 17.91
C GLY A 28 4.01 -21.91 16.96
N VAL A 29 2.78 -21.63 17.42
CA VAL A 29 1.58 -21.67 16.57
C VAL A 29 1.64 -20.61 15.46
N CYS A 30 2.01 -19.36 15.80
CA CYS A 30 2.14 -18.27 14.82
C CYS A 30 3.23 -18.58 13.79
N ASN A 31 4.39 -19.06 14.26
CA ASN A 31 5.54 -19.42 13.43
C ASN A 31 5.25 -20.62 12.51
N ALA A 32 4.53 -21.63 13.00
CA ALA A 32 4.17 -22.79 12.20
C ALA A 32 3.19 -22.42 11.07
N HIS A 33 2.22 -21.54 11.35
CA HIS A 33 1.36 -20.98 10.29
C HIS A 33 2.16 -20.15 9.28
N MET A 34 3.10 -19.32 9.72
CA MET A 34 3.98 -18.57 8.82
C MET A 34 4.80 -19.49 7.92
N ALA A 35 5.41 -20.54 8.49
CA ALA A 35 6.22 -21.50 7.75
C ALA A 35 5.40 -22.27 6.71
N LEU A 36 4.16 -22.67 7.05
CA LEU A 36 3.23 -23.28 6.10
C LEU A 36 2.89 -22.33 4.95
N ALA A 37 2.60 -21.06 5.24
CA ALA A 37 2.33 -20.06 4.21
C ALA A 37 3.50 -19.94 3.21
N LEU A 38 4.73 -19.82 3.71
CA LEU A 38 5.92 -19.71 2.88
C LEU A 38 6.17 -20.97 2.04
N ALA A 39 5.94 -22.16 2.61
CA ALA A 39 6.05 -23.42 1.88
C ALA A 39 5.01 -23.53 0.76
N TYR A 40 3.75 -23.19 1.02
CA TYR A 40 2.70 -23.16 -0.01
C TYR A 40 2.97 -22.11 -1.08
N LYS A 41 3.55 -20.95 -0.72
CA LYS A 41 3.98 -19.93 -1.68
C LYS A 41 4.99 -20.49 -2.67
N LYS A 42 5.93 -21.33 -2.22
CA LYS A 42 6.91 -21.99 -3.09
C LYS A 42 6.29 -23.04 -4.03
N LEU A 43 5.11 -23.57 -3.70
CA LEU A 43 4.34 -24.44 -4.58
C LEU A 43 3.35 -23.68 -5.48
N ASN A 44 3.36 -22.34 -5.46
CA ASN A 44 2.33 -21.51 -6.09
C ASN A 44 0.89 -21.85 -5.65
N ASN A 45 0.72 -22.39 -4.44
CA ASN A 45 -0.60 -22.65 -3.87
C ASN A 45 -1.10 -21.40 -3.14
N GLU A 46 -1.74 -20.50 -3.88
CA GLU A 46 -2.19 -19.20 -3.38
C GLU A 46 -3.21 -19.34 -2.25
N MET A 47 -4.24 -20.15 -2.44
CA MET A 47 -5.30 -20.39 -1.46
C MET A 47 -4.73 -20.75 -0.08
N ASN A 48 -3.80 -21.71 -0.02
CA ASN A 48 -3.22 -22.12 1.25
C ASN A 48 -2.17 -21.12 1.78
N THR A 49 -1.48 -20.40 0.90
CA THR A 49 -0.58 -19.31 1.31
C THR A 49 -1.36 -18.25 2.08
N GLU A 50 -2.43 -17.72 1.48
CA GLU A 50 -3.27 -16.69 2.07
C GLU A 50 -3.98 -17.17 3.33
N LYS A 51 -4.50 -18.41 3.32
CA LYS A 51 -5.11 -19.03 4.51
C LYS A 51 -4.14 -19.01 5.69
N HIS A 52 -2.90 -19.42 5.47
CA HIS A 52 -1.92 -19.54 6.55
C HIS A 52 -1.34 -18.19 6.98
N LEU A 53 -1.20 -17.21 6.09
CA LEU A 53 -0.89 -15.82 6.45
C LEU A 53 -1.98 -15.23 7.35
N ARG A 54 -3.25 -15.41 6.97
CA ARG A 54 -4.39 -14.96 7.76
C ARG A 54 -4.43 -15.63 9.14
N LEU A 55 -4.28 -16.95 9.20
CA LEU A 55 -4.25 -17.69 10.47
C LEU A 55 -3.08 -17.26 11.36
N SER A 56 -1.89 -17.02 10.79
CA SER A 56 -0.75 -16.49 11.56
C SER A 56 -1.09 -15.14 12.19
N ARG A 57 -1.71 -14.23 11.41
CA ARG A 57 -2.16 -12.92 11.89
C ARG A 57 -3.22 -13.02 12.99
N GLU A 58 -4.28 -13.80 12.76
CA GLU A 58 -5.38 -13.99 13.73
C GLU A 58 -4.86 -14.53 15.06
N ARG A 59 -3.95 -15.50 15.02
CA ARG A 59 -3.33 -16.06 16.23
C ARG A 59 -2.41 -15.06 16.93
N ALA A 60 -1.63 -14.28 16.17
CA ALA A 60 -0.79 -13.26 16.77
C ALA A 60 -1.62 -12.20 17.52
N VAL A 61 -2.78 -11.80 16.97
CA VAL A 61 -3.74 -10.92 17.66
C VAL A 61 -4.30 -11.60 18.92
N GLU A 62 -4.80 -12.84 18.80
CA GLU A 62 -5.39 -13.60 19.91
C GLU A 62 -4.43 -13.77 21.09
N PHE A 63 -3.14 -14.00 20.80
CA PHE A 63 -2.11 -14.21 21.81
C PHE A 63 -1.40 -12.93 22.26
N GLY A 64 -1.74 -11.76 21.71
CA GLY A 64 -1.07 -10.50 22.05
C GLY A 64 0.40 -10.44 21.62
N LEU A 65 0.75 -11.11 20.52
CA LEU A 65 2.10 -11.28 20.02
C LEU A 65 2.43 -10.24 18.94
N THR A 66 2.83 -9.04 19.36
CA THR A 66 3.03 -7.88 18.47
C THR A 66 4.10 -8.12 17.39
N ARG A 67 5.21 -8.81 17.72
CA ARG A 67 6.29 -9.08 16.75
C ARG A 67 5.80 -10.00 15.62
N GLU A 68 5.01 -11.01 15.98
CA GLU A 68 4.46 -12.02 15.07
C GLU A 68 3.34 -11.40 14.22
N LEU A 69 2.59 -10.47 14.81
CA LEU A 69 1.61 -9.67 14.10
C LEU A 69 2.28 -8.80 13.03
N ALA A 70 3.35 -8.08 13.39
CA ALA A 70 4.15 -7.29 12.45
C ALA A 70 4.70 -8.16 11.31
N GLN A 71 5.17 -9.36 11.63
CA GLN A 71 5.66 -10.33 10.66
C GLN A 71 4.54 -10.84 9.73
N ALA A 72 3.36 -11.12 10.25
CA ALA A 72 2.22 -11.54 9.44
C ALA A 72 1.77 -10.44 8.47
N TYR A 73 1.76 -9.18 8.91
CA TYR A 73 1.53 -8.04 8.05
C TYR A 73 2.60 -7.93 6.94
N TYR A 74 3.88 -8.02 7.29
CA TYR A 74 4.99 -7.97 6.34
C TYR A 74 4.84 -8.99 5.21
N TYR A 75 4.69 -10.28 5.56
CA TYR A 75 4.61 -11.35 4.56
C TYR A 75 3.31 -11.35 3.77
N THR A 76 2.21 -10.83 4.34
CA THR A 76 0.97 -10.57 3.59
C THR A 76 1.21 -9.51 2.53
N GLY A 77 1.85 -8.41 2.91
CA GLY A 77 2.27 -7.35 2.00
C GLY A 77 3.15 -7.86 0.86
N GLU A 78 4.23 -8.57 1.18
CA GLU A 78 5.12 -9.17 0.17
C GLU A 78 4.39 -10.16 -0.76
N HIS A 79 3.43 -10.93 -0.23
CA HIS A 79 2.65 -11.85 -1.03
C HIS A 79 1.84 -11.11 -2.09
N PHE A 80 1.04 -10.13 -1.70
CA PHE A 80 0.22 -9.37 -2.65
C PHE A 80 1.05 -8.48 -3.59
N LEU A 81 2.19 -7.96 -3.12
CA LEU A 81 3.10 -7.22 -4.00
C LEU A 81 3.65 -8.11 -5.12
N SER A 82 4.00 -9.37 -4.80
CA SER A 82 4.44 -10.34 -5.81
C SER A 82 3.35 -10.70 -6.84
N LYS A 83 2.09 -10.38 -6.53
CA LYS A 83 0.93 -10.54 -7.42
C LYS A 83 0.56 -9.26 -8.17
N ARG A 84 1.40 -8.22 -8.10
CA ARG A 84 1.09 -6.88 -8.64
C ARG A 84 -0.22 -6.33 -8.11
N ARG A 85 -0.47 -6.57 -6.82
CA ARG A 85 -1.61 -6.03 -6.06
C ARG A 85 -1.09 -5.04 -5.01
N PRO A 86 -0.48 -3.92 -5.44
CA PRO A 86 0.05 -2.96 -4.49
C PRO A 86 -1.05 -2.28 -3.66
N ASP A 87 -2.27 -2.20 -4.21
CA ASP A 87 -3.50 -1.76 -3.52
C ASP A 87 -3.76 -2.51 -2.21
N ILE A 88 -3.42 -3.80 -2.17
CA ILE A 88 -3.51 -4.62 -0.96
C ILE A 88 -2.18 -4.60 -0.19
N ALA A 89 -1.04 -4.62 -0.91
CA ALA A 89 0.26 -4.79 -0.28
C ALA A 89 0.69 -3.57 0.56
N THR A 90 0.50 -2.35 0.04
CA THR A 90 0.92 -1.11 0.67
C THR A 90 0.41 -0.98 2.11
N PRO A 91 -0.91 -1.06 2.41
CA PRO A 91 -1.40 -0.90 3.78
C PRO A 91 -0.89 -2.00 4.73
N HIS A 92 -0.65 -3.22 4.23
CA HIS A 92 -0.07 -4.28 5.05
C HIS A 92 1.41 -4.02 5.39
N LEU A 93 2.19 -3.50 4.44
CA LEU A 93 3.61 -3.19 4.66
C LEU A 93 3.79 -1.98 5.58
N GLU A 94 2.94 -0.96 5.45
CA GLU A 94 2.93 0.20 6.36
C GLU A 94 2.56 -0.24 7.78
N LYS A 95 1.52 -1.06 7.94
CA LYS A 95 1.16 -1.56 9.27
C LYS A 95 2.28 -2.39 9.91
N SER A 96 3.01 -3.16 9.10
CA SER A 96 4.18 -3.89 9.56
C SER A 96 5.31 -2.95 10.03
N PHE A 97 5.60 -1.91 9.25
CA PHE A 97 6.57 -0.88 9.61
C PHE A 97 6.25 -0.22 10.95
N ASP A 98 5.01 0.19 11.16
CA ASP A 98 4.56 0.83 12.40
C ASP A 98 4.76 -0.10 13.60
N LEU A 99 4.32 -1.35 13.49
CA LEU A 99 4.44 -2.34 14.57
C LEU A 99 5.90 -2.68 14.89
N TYR A 100 6.78 -2.77 13.88
CA TYR A 100 8.21 -2.99 14.13
C TYR A 100 8.87 -1.76 14.80
N ASN A 101 8.46 -0.54 14.43
CA ASN A 101 8.94 0.67 15.10
C ASN A 101 8.48 0.75 16.56
N GLU A 102 7.21 0.41 16.85
CA GLU A 102 6.69 0.35 18.22
C GLU A 102 7.51 -0.59 19.12
N LEU A 103 8.09 -1.64 18.54
CA LEU A 103 8.95 -2.61 19.23
C LEU A 103 10.44 -2.22 19.25
N GLY A 104 10.84 -1.11 18.62
CA GLY A 104 12.25 -0.71 18.48
C GLY A 104 13.06 -1.62 17.53
N LEU A 105 12.38 -2.39 16.67
CA LEU A 105 13.00 -3.32 15.72
C LEU A 105 13.31 -2.61 14.40
N HIS A 106 14.27 -1.70 14.44
CA HIS A 106 14.57 -0.78 13.34
C HIS A 106 15.00 -1.48 12.04
N ASP A 107 15.74 -2.58 12.13
CA ASP A 107 16.17 -3.35 10.94
C ASP A 107 14.97 -3.98 10.21
N GLU A 108 14.01 -4.54 10.95
CA GLU A 108 12.78 -5.07 10.38
C GLU A 108 11.84 -3.96 9.89
N ALA A 109 11.74 -2.85 10.62
CA ALA A 109 10.99 -1.69 10.18
C ALA A 109 11.53 -1.14 8.85
N ASP A 110 12.85 -0.99 8.71
CA ASP A 110 13.47 -0.50 7.48
C ASP A 110 13.23 -1.42 6.28
N LYS A 111 13.20 -2.74 6.49
CA LYS A 111 12.80 -3.71 5.45
C LYS A 111 11.34 -3.47 5.04
N ALA A 112 10.43 -3.38 6.00
CA ALA A 112 9.01 -3.14 5.73
C ALA A 112 8.78 -1.82 4.97
N ARG A 113 9.43 -0.73 5.42
CA ARG A 113 9.41 0.59 4.79
C ARG A 113 9.93 0.56 3.34
N THR A 114 11.03 -0.15 3.10
CA THR A 114 11.62 -0.26 1.77
C THR A 114 10.65 -0.93 0.80
N ILE A 115 10.02 -2.03 1.20
CA ILE A 115 9.05 -2.74 0.36
C ILE A 115 7.76 -1.92 0.22
N ALA A 116 7.31 -1.21 1.26
CA ALA A 116 6.17 -0.28 1.16
C ALA A 116 6.44 0.80 0.10
N GLY A 117 7.66 1.35 0.05
CA GLY A 117 8.07 2.30 -0.99
C GLY A 117 8.02 1.71 -2.41
N VAL A 118 8.47 0.46 -2.59
CA VAL A 118 8.34 -0.26 -3.87
C VAL A 118 6.87 -0.45 -4.25
N SER A 119 6.02 -0.85 -3.29
CA SER A 119 4.59 -1.04 -3.50
C SER A 119 3.91 0.26 -3.97
N LYS A 120 4.13 1.37 -3.26
CA LYS A 120 3.64 2.69 -3.66
C LYS A 120 4.15 3.15 -5.02
N GLY A 121 5.39 2.78 -5.36
CA GLY A 121 5.93 3.01 -6.70
C GLY A 121 5.15 2.26 -7.78
N GLN A 122 4.74 1.01 -7.52
CA GLN A 122 3.95 0.21 -8.45
C GLN A 122 2.52 0.75 -8.64
N GLU A 123 1.88 1.33 -7.62
CA GLU A 123 0.55 1.98 -7.77
C GLU A 123 0.55 3.13 -8.77
N ASN A 124 1.74 3.70 -8.97
CA ASN A 124 1.95 4.97 -9.64
C ASN A 124 2.63 4.82 -11.01
N ILE A 125 3.18 3.63 -11.30
CA ILE A 125 3.96 3.40 -12.52
C ILE A 125 3.11 3.57 -13.78
N ASP A 126 1.85 3.14 -13.75
CA ASP A 126 0.96 3.21 -14.93
C ASP A 126 0.64 4.66 -15.29
N LYS A 127 0.33 5.48 -14.28
CA LYS A 127 0.10 6.92 -14.45
C LYS A 127 1.36 7.65 -14.93
N TYR A 128 2.53 7.22 -14.46
CA TYR A 128 3.81 7.75 -14.94
C TYR A 128 4.08 7.38 -16.41
N ILE A 129 3.78 6.15 -16.82
CA ILE A 129 3.90 5.70 -18.21
C ILE A 129 2.94 6.48 -19.12
N ASP A 130 1.68 6.65 -18.72
CA ASP A 130 0.70 7.46 -19.47
C ASP A 130 1.23 8.88 -19.72
N LEU A 131 1.75 9.50 -18.68
CA LEU A 131 2.31 10.85 -18.75
C LEU A 131 3.46 10.95 -19.77
N ILE A 132 4.38 9.98 -19.78
CA ILE A 132 5.45 9.91 -20.78
C ILE A 132 4.88 9.76 -22.20
N CYS A 133 3.89 8.89 -22.39
CA CYS A 133 3.25 8.68 -23.69
C CYS A 133 2.56 9.95 -24.21
N ARG A 134 1.95 10.76 -23.33
CA ARG A 134 1.34 12.05 -23.69
C ARG A 134 2.37 13.11 -24.07
N CYS A 135 3.50 13.19 -23.35
CA CYS A 135 4.60 14.09 -23.72
C CYS A 135 5.12 13.84 -25.14
N GLY A 136 5.19 12.58 -25.57
CA GLY A 136 5.57 12.22 -26.95
C GLY A 136 4.64 12.77 -28.03
N LYS A 137 3.39 13.14 -27.66
CA LYS A 137 2.40 13.80 -28.53
C LYS A 137 2.40 15.33 -28.41
N VAL A 138 3.41 15.91 -27.74
CA VAL A 138 3.52 17.36 -27.45
C VAL A 138 2.39 17.90 -26.57
N ASP A 139 1.92 17.09 -25.60
CA ASP A 139 1.02 17.57 -24.54
C ASP A 139 1.80 18.48 -23.57
N SER A 140 1.56 19.80 -23.65
CA SER A 140 2.27 20.80 -22.85
C SER A 140 2.01 20.65 -21.34
N GLU A 141 0.83 20.19 -20.94
CA GLU A 141 0.49 19.95 -19.54
C GLU A 141 1.26 18.73 -19.02
N ALA A 142 1.31 17.66 -19.80
CA ALA A 142 2.09 16.48 -19.44
C ALA A 142 3.59 16.79 -19.25
N ILE A 143 4.15 17.62 -20.13
CA ILE A 143 5.54 18.09 -20.04
C ILE A 143 5.75 18.91 -18.76
N LEU A 144 4.84 19.84 -18.45
CA LEU A 144 4.92 20.68 -17.26
C LEU A 144 4.91 19.82 -15.97
N VAL A 145 3.98 18.85 -15.88
CA VAL A 145 3.87 17.96 -14.72
C VAL A 145 5.15 17.15 -14.51
N LEU A 146 5.76 16.59 -15.58
CA LEU A 146 7.05 15.89 -15.48
C LEU A 146 8.18 16.82 -15.01
N CYS A 147 8.24 18.04 -15.54
CA CYS A 147 9.24 19.03 -15.15
C CYS A 147 9.11 19.42 -13.66
N GLN A 148 7.89 19.63 -13.18
CA GLN A 148 7.62 19.92 -11.76
C GLN A 148 8.06 18.77 -10.86
N TRP A 149 7.65 17.54 -11.18
CA TRP A 149 8.07 16.37 -10.41
C TRP A 149 9.59 16.19 -10.39
N LYS A 150 10.27 16.29 -11.55
CA LYS A 150 11.72 16.14 -11.66
C LYS A 150 12.47 17.20 -10.85
N ASN A 151 12.06 18.47 -10.97
CA ASN A 151 12.83 19.60 -10.44
C ASN A 151 12.50 19.90 -8.98
N ARG A 152 11.26 19.66 -8.55
CA ARG A 152 10.77 20.09 -7.23
C ARG A 152 10.29 18.94 -6.34
N ARG A 153 10.23 17.72 -6.88
CA ARG A 153 9.59 16.57 -6.22
C ARG A 153 8.13 16.84 -5.84
N ASP A 154 7.49 17.76 -6.57
CA ASP A 154 6.08 18.06 -6.37
C ASP A 154 5.25 16.78 -6.50
N VAL A 155 4.27 16.63 -5.60
CA VAL A 155 3.40 15.45 -5.55
C VAL A 155 2.56 15.42 -6.81
N PHE A 156 2.88 14.52 -7.73
CA PHE A 156 2.23 14.45 -9.05
C PHE A 156 1.06 13.47 -9.11
N PHE A 157 0.78 12.75 -8.03
CA PHE A 157 -0.40 11.90 -7.88
C PHE A 157 -1.23 12.38 -6.70
N THR A 158 -2.24 13.19 -6.98
CA THR A 158 -3.35 13.37 -6.05
C THR A 158 -4.56 12.66 -6.65
N GLU A 159 -5.14 11.74 -5.89
CA GLU A 159 -6.49 11.29 -6.21
C GLU A 159 -7.40 12.51 -6.16
N LYS A 160 -8.11 12.78 -7.26
CA LYS A 160 -9.27 13.66 -7.19
C LYS A 160 -10.24 13.00 -6.23
N LYS A 161 -10.31 13.48 -4.99
CA LYS A 161 -11.49 13.26 -4.16
C LYS A 161 -12.67 13.86 -4.92
N SER A 162 -13.51 13.01 -5.50
CA SER A 162 -14.83 13.43 -5.94
C SER A 162 -15.60 13.77 -4.67
N TYR A 163 -15.62 15.04 -4.28
CA TYR A 163 -16.63 15.52 -3.37
C TYR A 163 -17.93 15.58 -4.17
N THR A 164 -18.88 14.71 -3.82
CA THR A 164 -20.28 14.93 -4.15
C THR A 164 -20.73 16.11 -3.31
N GLU A 165 -20.96 17.24 -3.96
CA GLU A 165 -21.57 18.43 -3.35
C GLU A 165 -23.03 18.12 -3.03
N ASP A 166 -23.31 17.70 -1.80
CA ASP A 166 -24.64 17.84 -1.24
C ASP A 166 -24.82 19.32 -0.90
N SER A 167 -25.72 19.94 -1.65
CA SER A 167 -26.11 21.33 -1.51
C SER A 167 -27.17 21.44 -0.41
N GLU A 168 -26.79 21.98 0.75
CA GLU A 168 -27.74 22.57 1.69
C GLU A 168 -27.48 24.08 1.79
N GLU A 169 -28.41 24.85 1.22
CA GLU A 169 -28.61 26.26 1.54
C GLU A 169 -29.07 26.40 3.00
N LEU A 170 -28.52 27.36 3.75
CA LEU A 170 -29.31 28.27 4.61
C LEU A 170 -28.47 29.41 5.26
N SER A 171 -28.85 30.62 4.87
CA SER A 171 -28.99 31.89 5.61
C SER A 171 -27.84 32.49 6.47
N ASP A 172 -27.28 33.60 5.95
CA ASP A 172 -27.43 34.99 6.43
C ASP A 172 -26.85 35.45 7.80
N LYS A 173 -25.73 36.21 7.75
CA LYS A 173 -25.49 37.59 8.27
C LYS A 173 -24.20 37.87 9.08
N HIS A 174 -23.53 38.92 8.58
CA HIS A 174 -22.74 39.99 9.23
C HIS A 174 -21.24 39.82 9.55
N THR A 175 -20.45 40.53 8.72
CA THR A 175 -19.30 41.44 8.99
C THR A 175 -18.44 41.22 10.25
N ASP A 176 -17.16 40.92 10.04
CA ASP A 176 -16.08 41.91 10.26
C ASP A 176 -14.74 41.47 9.64
N GLU A 177 -13.96 42.47 9.22
CA GLU A 177 -12.67 42.39 8.56
C GLU A 177 -11.59 41.73 9.43
N THR A 178 -10.74 40.87 8.85
CA THR A 178 -9.27 40.89 9.04
C THR A 178 -8.60 40.03 7.95
N THR A 179 -7.60 40.64 7.32
CA THR A 179 -6.76 40.20 6.22
C THR A 179 -6.13 38.81 6.37
N SER A 180 -6.27 37.95 5.34
CA SER A 180 -5.27 36.91 5.04
C SER A 180 -5.29 36.53 3.55
N SER A 181 -4.17 36.84 2.88
CA SER A 181 -3.72 36.47 1.54
C SER A 181 -4.42 35.27 0.88
N SER A 182 -5.16 35.53 -0.21
CA SER A 182 -5.62 34.52 -1.17
C SER A 182 -5.05 34.81 -2.56
N LEU A 183 -4.36 33.82 -3.15
CA LEU A 183 -3.84 33.84 -4.51
C LEU A 183 -4.97 34.11 -5.52
N SER A 184 -4.75 35.07 -6.40
CA SER A 184 -5.64 35.40 -7.51
C SER A 184 -5.69 34.26 -8.52
N ILE A 185 -6.85 33.61 -8.66
CA ILE A 185 -7.16 32.75 -9.80
C ILE A 185 -7.52 33.66 -10.98
N ALA A 186 -6.67 33.70 -12.01
CA ALA A 186 -6.96 34.41 -13.24
C ALA A 186 -8.02 33.66 -14.04
N THR A 187 -9.21 34.25 -14.16
CA THR A 187 -10.27 33.81 -15.08
C THR A 187 -9.93 34.28 -16.49
N ILE A 188 -9.75 33.37 -17.44
CA ILE A 188 -9.56 33.72 -18.85
C ILE A 188 -10.92 33.98 -19.49
N THR A 189 -11.16 35.23 -19.88
CA THR A 189 -12.30 35.66 -20.70
C THR A 189 -12.07 35.21 -22.15
N VAL A 190 -13.00 34.43 -22.70
CA VAL A 190 -13.02 34.06 -24.13
C VAL A 190 -13.51 35.26 -24.94
N ALA A 191 -12.64 35.83 -25.79
CA ALA A 191 -13.03 36.81 -26.79
C ALA A 191 -13.62 36.09 -28.02
N LYS A 192 -14.86 36.45 -28.39
CA LYS A 192 -15.51 36.06 -29.64
C LYS A 192 -14.83 36.78 -30.81
N SER A 193 -14.28 36.04 -31.76
CA SER A 193 -13.89 36.54 -33.07
C SER A 193 -15.11 36.57 -33.99
N ASN A 194 -15.66 37.77 -34.21
CA ASN A 194 -16.52 38.08 -35.35
C ASN A 194 -15.69 38.93 -36.32
N ILE A 195 -15.38 38.39 -37.49
CA ILE A 195 -15.10 39.18 -38.69
C ILE A 195 -16.04 38.64 -39.75
N GLY A 196 -17.08 39.42 -40.03
CA GLY A 196 -17.96 39.28 -41.18
C GLY A 196 -17.82 40.54 -42.04
N ASP A 197 -17.78 40.27 -43.35
CA ASP A 197 -17.94 41.10 -44.55
C ASP A 197 -16.93 42.23 -44.84
#